data_AF-A0A920U4G8-F1
#
_entry.id   AF-A0A920U4G8-F1
#
_cell.length_a   1.000
_cell.length_b   1.000
_cell.length_c   1.000
_cell.angle_alpha   90.00
_cell.angle_beta   90.00
_cell.angle_gamma   90.00
#
_symmetry.space_group_name_H-M   'P 1'
#
loop_
_entity.id
_entity.type
_entity.pdbx_description
1 polymer ?
#
loop_
_entity_poly.entity_id
_entity_poly.type
_entity_poly.pdbx_seq_one_letter_code
_entity_poly.pdbx_strand_id
1 'polypeptide(L)'
;MRRVAIVSPVRTAVGNFGGALKDIPAEELASTVIKETLDRSGLDPARVDDVILGHGYPSGENPAIGRLALLKAGLPIEVPGYQLDRRCSSGLQAILNACMMVQTENADVVVAGGVESMSNAEFYVNESRWGARFGSVTLHDRLSRARETISPEDRFGYISGW
;
A
#
# COMPACT_ATOMS: atom_id res chain seq x y z
N MET A 1 -17.69 -23.30 -1.51
CA MET A 1 -17.04 -22.01 -1.18
C MET A 1 -17.46 -21.62 0.23
N ARG A 2 -16.50 -21.34 1.11
CA ARG A 2 -16.81 -20.82 2.46
C ARG A 2 -17.44 -19.43 2.36
N ARG A 3 -18.32 -19.10 3.31
CA ARG A 3 -18.85 -17.74 3.45
C ARG A 3 -17.78 -16.84 4.07
N VAL A 4 -17.62 -15.64 3.52
CA VAL A 4 -16.69 -14.63 4.02
C VAL A 4 -17.48 -13.57 4.80
N ALA A 5 -16.90 -13.08 5.89
CA ALA A 5 -17.44 -11.98 6.67
C ALA A 5 -16.35 -10.93 6.93
N ILE A 6 -16.73 -9.65 6.89
CA ILE A 6 -15.87 -8.54 7.33
C ILE A 6 -16.21 -8.26 8.79
N VAL A 7 -15.25 -8.42 9.69
CA VAL A 7 -15.51 -8.44 11.14
C VAL A 7 -15.14 -7.12 11.86
N SER A 8 -14.11 -6.41 11.40
CA SER A 8 -13.62 -5.19 12.06
C SER A 8 -13.10 -4.17 11.03
N PRO A 9 -13.99 -3.42 10.36
CA PRO A 9 -13.55 -2.38 9.43
C PRO A 9 -13.10 -1.13 10.19
N VAL A 10 -11.85 -0.71 9.98
CA VAL A 10 -11.26 0.49 10.58
C VAL A 10 -10.48 1.30 9.54
N ARG A 11 -10.28 2.59 9.82
CA ARG A 11 -9.46 3.49 9.00
C ARG A 11 -8.93 4.64 9.84
N THR A 12 -7.84 5.26 9.37
CA THR A 12 -7.41 6.58 9.85
C THR A 12 -8.39 7.68 9.40
N ALA A 13 -8.17 8.90 9.91
CA ALA A 13 -8.69 10.10 9.25
C ALA A 13 -8.07 10.26 7.85
N VAL A 14 -8.77 10.96 6.95
CA VAL A 14 -8.21 11.32 5.63
C VAL A 14 -7.63 12.72 5.74
N GLY A 15 -6.32 12.85 5.59
CA GLY A 15 -5.62 14.13 5.64
C GLY A 15 -5.59 14.83 4.28
N ASN A 16 -5.55 16.17 4.30
CA ASN A 16 -5.23 16.96 3.11
C ASN A 16 -3.76 16.78 2.73
N PHE A 17 -3.44 16.94 1.43
CA PHE A 17 -2.06 16.95 0.94
C PHE A 17 -1.26 18.06 1.63
N GLY A 18 -0.11 17.71 2.22
CA GLY A 18 0.69 18.63 3.03
C GLY A 18 0.03 19.09 4.34
N GLY A 19 -1.06 18.45 4.76
CA GLY A 19 -1.84 18.79 5.95
C GLY A 19 -1.45 17.99 7.20
N ALA A 20 -2.46 17.65 8.01
CA ALA A 20 -2.28 17.10 9.37
C ALA A 20 -1.53 15.75 9.44
N LEU A 21 -1.50 14.97 8.35
CA LEU A 21 -0.84 13.67 8.29
C LEU A 21 0.49 13.70 7.52
N LYS A 22 0.98 14.88 7.11
CA LYS A 22 2.15 14.99 6.23
C LYS A 22 3.43 14.41 6.80
N ASP A 23 3.56 14.35 8.12
CA ASP A 23 4.76 13.88 8.80
C ASP A 23 4.65 12.39 9.21
N ILE A 24 3.57 11.71 8.80
CA ILE A 24 3.32 10.31 9.15
C ILE A 24 3.50 9.44 7.90
N PRO A 25 4.54 8.58 7.86
CA PRO A 25 4.81 7.75 6.70
C PRO A 25 3.76 6.63 6.55
N ALA A 26 3.64 6.11 5.33
CA ALA A 26 2.58 5.17 4.96
C ALA A 26 2.57 3.90 5.83
N GLU A 27 3.73 3.34 6.15
CA GLU A 27 3.83 2.16 7.00
C GLU A 27 3.41 2.40 8.45
N GLU A 28 3.49 3.63 8.96
CA GLU A 28 2.94 3.98 10.29
C GLU A 28 1.42 4.14 10.26
N LEU A 29 0.87 4.71 9.18
CA LEU A 29 -0.58 4.74 8.98
C LEU A 29 -1.14 3.32 8.92
N ALA A 30 -0.49 2.44 8.17
CA ALA A 30 -0.89 1.04 8.06
C ALA A 30 -0.72 0.29 9.39
N SER A 31 0.42 0.41 10.06
CA SER A 31 0.67 -0.29 11.33
C SER A 31 -0.34 0.11 12.40
N THR A 32 -0.71 1.39 12.45
CA THR A 32 -1.73 1.92 13.38
C THR A 32 -3.09 1.27 13.13
N VAL A 33 -3.51 1.18 11.87
CA VAL A 33 -4.80 0.57 11.52
C VAL A 33 -4.81 -0.93 11.79
N ILE A 34 -3.70 -1.64 11.52
CA ILE A 34 -3.60 -3.08 11.81
C ILE A 34 -3.69 -3.33 13.32
N LYS A 35 -2.95 -2.57 14.14
CA LYS A 35 -3.02 -2.65 15.62
C LYS A 35 -4.45 -2.44 16.11
N GLU A 36 -5.09 -1.35 15.68
CA GLU A 36 -6.48 -1.04 16.05
C GLU A 36 -7.47 -2.12 15.59
N THR A 37 -7.24 -2.74 14.42
CA THR A 37 -8.07 -3.85 13.93
C THR A 37 -8.00 -5.05 14.87
N LEU A 38 -6.79 -5.42 15.29
CA LEU A 38 -6.55 -6.54 16.21
C LEU A 38 -7.14 -6.23 17.59
N ASP A 39 -6.90 -5.03 18.11
CA ASP A 39 -7.40 -4.59 19.41
C ASP A 39 -8.93 -4.60 19.47
N ARG A 40 -9.62 -4.07 18.45
CA ARG A 40 -11.09 -4.08 18.38
C ARG A 40 -11.69 -5.47 18.19
N SER A 41 -11.00 -6.34 17.46
CA SER A 41 -11.49 -7.69 17.18
C SER A 41 -11.21 -8.67 18.33
N GLY A 42 -10.24 -8.37 19.20
CA GLY A 42 -9.75 -9.30 20.22
C GLY A 42 -9.12 -10.57 19.62
N LEU A 43 -8.72 -10.51 18.34
CA LEU A 43 -8.13 -11.63 17.62
C LEU A 43 -6.69 -11.84 18.11
N ASP A 44 -6.34 -13.09 18.42
CA ASP A 44 -4.93 -13.49 18.59
C ASP A 44 -4.15 -13.23 17.28
N PRO A 45 -3.11 -12.37 17.30
CA PRO A 45 -2.30 -12.08 16.12
C PRO A 45 -1.72 -13.31 15.42
N ALA A 46 -1.47 -14.40 16.15
CA ALA A 46 -0.96 -15.65 15.59
C ALA A 46 -1.96 -16.41 14.72
N ARG A 47 -3.25 -16.00 14.74
CA ARG A 47 -4.30 -16.57 13.89
C ARG A 47 -4.43 -15.88 12.54
N VAL A 48 -3.68 -14.82 12.29
CA VAL A 48 -3.68 -14.14 10.98
C VAL A 48 -2.85 -14.96 10.00
N ASP A 49 -3.47 -15.41 8.92
CA ASP A 49 -2.82 -16.22 7.89
C ASP A 49 -2.08 -15.38 6.85
N ASP A 50 -2.53 -14.14 6.60
CA ASP A 50 -1.89 -13.21 5.67
C ASP A 50 -2.31 -11.75 5.93
N VAL A 51 -1.46 -10.80 5.50
CA VAL A 51 -1.72 -9.37 5.50
C VAL A 51 -1.54 -8.80 4.09
N ILE A 52 -2.64 -8.32 3.51
CA ILE A 52 -2.69 -7.82 2.13
C ILE A 52 -2.99 -6.32 2.13
N LEU A 53 -2.02 -5.51 1.69
CA LEU A 53 -2.21 -4.06 1.58
C LEU A 53 -2.08 -3.57 0.14
N GLY A 54 -3.10 -2.86 -0.31
CA GLY A 54 -3.01 -2.03 -1.51
C GLY A 54 -2.22 -0.75 -1.26
N HIS A 55 -1.32 -0.38 -2.17
CA HIS A 55 -0.51 0.84 -2.05
C HIS A 55 -0.19 1.41 -3.43
N GLY A 56 -0.61 2.64 -3.71
CA GLY A 56 -0.55 3.24 -5.05
C GLY A 56 0.80 3.86 -5.39
N TYR A 57 1.55 4.30 -4.39
CA TYR A 57 2.87 4.90 -4.56
C TYR A 57 3.99 4.15 -3.80
N PRO A 58 4.21 2.86 -4.09
CA PRO A 58 5.24 2.09 -3.39
C PRO A 58 6.64 2.58 -3.71
N SER A 59 7.43 2.82 -2.68
CA SER A 59 8.80 3.32 -2.80
C SER A 59 9.81 2.41 -2.10
N GLY A 60 11.09 2.74 -2.24
CA GLY A 60 12.17 2.07 -1.53
C GLY A 60 12.13 2.28 -0.02
N GLU A 61 11.42 3.32 0.45
CA GLU A 61 11.28 3.62 1.88
C GLU A 61 10.22 2.75 2.56
N ASN A 62 9.27 2.21 1.79
CA ASN A 62 8.19 1.35 2.28
C ASN A 62 7.99 0.08 1.41
N PRO A 63 9.04 -0.74 1.26
CA PRO A 63 9.00 -1.94 0.43
C PRO A 63 8.05 -2.98 1.03
N ALA A 64 7.29 -3.66 0.17
CA ALA A 64 6.38 -4.72 0.58
C ALA A 64 5.50 -4.31 1.77
N ILE A 65 4.75 -3.20 1.64
CA ILE A 65 4.13 -2.52 2.79
C ILE A 65 3.24 -3.42 3.66
N GLY A 66 2.60 -4.45 3.10
CA GLY A 66 1.88 -5.46 3.90
C GLY A 66 2.77 -6.12 4.95
N ARG A 67 3.97 -6.56 4.54
CA ARG A 67 4.98 -7.16 5.43
C ARG A 67 5.61 -6.14 6.38
N LEU A 68 5.94 -4.95 5.89
CA LEU A 68 6.54 -3.92 6.75
C LEU A 68 5.56 -3.47 7.84
N ALA A 69 4.32 -3.20 7.47
CA ALA A 69 3.29 -2.72 8.38
C ALA A 69 2.89 -3.78 9.41
N LEU A 70 2.77 -5.06 9.03
CA LEU A 70 2.41 -6.11 9.99
C LEU A 70 3.50 -6.30 11.07
N LEU A 71 4.77 -6.24 10.69
CA LEU A 71 5.87 -6.36 11.65
C LEU A 71 5.92 -5.14 12.58
N LYS A 72 5.70 -3.94 12.04
CA LYS A 72 5.53 -2.70 12.85
C LYS A 72 4.29 -2.74 13.75
N ALA A 73 3.26 -3.48 13.32
CA ALA A 73 2.06 -3.74 14.11
C ALA A 73 2.28 -4.74 15.26
N GLY A 74 3.39 -5.48 15.24
CA GLY A 74 3.74 -6.47 16.27
C GLY A 74 3.18 -7.87 15.99
N LEU A 75 2.77 -8.17 14.77
CA LEU A 75 2.37 -9.53 14.39
C LEU A 75 3.59 -10.48 14.38
N PRO A 76 3.39 -11.79 14.61
CA PRO A 76 4.46 -12.78 14.54
C PRO A 76 5.20 -12.78 13.21
N ILE A 77 6.48 -13.12 13.22
CA ILE A 77 7.34 -13.11 12.04
C ILE A 77 6.91 -14.14 10.99
N GLU A 78 6.21 -15.19 11.42
CA GLU A 78 5.65 -16.26 10.61
C GLU A 78 4.47 -15.79 9.75
N VAL A 79 3.75 -14.73 10.16
CA VAL A 79 2.61 -14.20 9.40
C VAL A 79 3.11 -13.53 8.12
N PRO A 80 2.78 -14.07 6.93
CA PRO A 80 3.19 -13.46 5.68
C PRO A 80 2.45 -12.15 5.44
N GLY A 81 2.97 -11.35 4.52
CA GLY A 81 2.26 -10.19 4.04
C GLY A 81 2.83 -9.73 2.71
N TYR A 82 1.96 -9.20 1.87
CA TYR A 82 2.35 -8.68 0.57
C TYR A 82 1.60 -7.39 0.21
N GLN A 83 2.09 -6.76 -0.84
CA GLN A 83 1.55 -5.54 -1.39
C GLN A 83 1.06 -5.76 -2.81
N LEU A 84 -0.01 -5.07 -3.20
CA LEU A 84 -0.45 -4.99 -4.59
C LEU A 84 -0.73 -3.55 -5.01
N ASP A 85 -0.61 -3.30 -6.32
CA ASP A 85 -1.00 -2.04 -6.95
C ASP A 85 -1.94 -2.30 -8.13
N ARG A 86 -3.19 -1.87 -7.96
CA ARG A 86 -4.25 -1.74 -8.97
C ARG A 86 -4.76 -0.30 -9.00
N ARG A 87 -3.86 0.66 -8.81
CA ARG A 87 -4.10 2.11 -8.69
C ARG A 87 -5.17 2.41 -7.63
N CYS A 88 -6.13 3.27 -7.92
CA CYS A 88 -7.16 3.67 -6.96
C CYS A 88 -7.99 2.49 -6.42
N SER A 89 -7.96 1.33 -7.10
CA SER A 89 -8.68 0.13 -6.68
C SER A 89 -7.85 -0.85 -5.83
N SER A 90 -6.59 -0.54 -5.49
CA SER A 90 -5.70 -1.44 -4.77
C SER A 90 -6.28 -1.92 -3.43
N GLY A 91 -6.82 -1.02 -2.60
CA GLY A 91 -7.40 -1.42 -1.31
C GLY A 91 -8.59 -2.37 -1.45
N LEU A 92 -9.44 -2.14 -2.46
CA LEU A 92 -10.56 -3.05 -2.75
C LEU A 92 -10.05 -4.39 -3.30
N GLN A 93 -9.06 -4.37 -4.18
CA GLN A 93 -8.46 -5.59 -4.73
C GLN A 93 -7.83 -6.46 -3.62
N ALA A 94 -7.23 -5.84 -2.59
CA ALA A 94 -6.72 -6.57 -1.43
C ALA A 94 -7.84 -7.31 -0.68
N ILE A 95 -8.99 -6.66 -0.46
CA ILE A 95 -10.18 -7.29 0.14
C ILE A 95 -10.70 -8.43 -0.75
N LEU A 96 -10.74 -8.25 -2.08
CA LEU A 96 -11.14 -9.31 -3.01
C LEU A 96 -10.20 -10.52 -2.94
N ASN A 97 -8.89 -10.29 -2.85
CA ASN A 97 -7.91 -11.37 -2.71
C ASN A 97 -8.12 -12.14 -1.39
N ALA A 98 -8.32 -11.42 -0.28
CA ALA A 98 -8.63 -12.03 1.02
C ALA A 98 -9.92 -12.86 0.98
N CYS A 99 -10.98 -12.34 0.35
CA CYS A 99 -12.22 -13.08 0.15
C CYS A 99 -11.98 -14.38 -0.62
N MET A 100 -11.20 -14.34 -1.70
CA MET A 100 -10.88 -15.54 -2.47
C MET A 100 -10.11 -16.56 -1.62
N MET A 101 -9.10 -16.12 -0.84
CA MET A 101 -8.33 -17.02 0.04
C MET A 101 -9.22 -17.73 1.06
N VAL A 102 -10.16 -17.02 1.67
CA VAL A 102 -11.12 -17.60 2.62
C VAL A 102 -12.11 -18.53 1.91
N GLN A 103 -12.63 -18.13 0.74
CA GLN A 103 -13.58 -18.93 -0.03
C GLN A 103 -13.01 -20.28 -0.47
N THR A 104 -11.70 -20.32 -0.78
CA THR A 104 -10.96 -21.50 -1.23
C THR A 104 -10.28 -22.26 -0.10
N GLU A 105 -10.46 -21.84 1.15
CA GLU A 105 -9.88 -22.49 2.34
C GLU A 105 -8.34 -22.43 2.38
N ASN A 106 -7.74 -21.50 1.63
CA ASN A 106 -6.31 -21.19 1.67
C ASN A 106 -5.93 -20.33 2.89
N ALA A 107 -6.91 -19.69 3.53
CA ALA A 107 -6.77 -18.95 4.77
C ALA A 107 -8.10 -18.98 5.54
N ASP A 108 -8.04 -18.84 6.86
CA ASP A 108 -9.20 -18.63 7.73
C ASP A 108 -9.36 -17.15 8.11
N VAL A 109 -8.25 -16.43 8.31
CA VAL A 109 -8.25 -15.02 8.71
C VAL A 109 -7.19 -14.23 7.96
N VAL A 110 -7.61 -13.17 7.28
CA VAL A 110 -6.73 -12.30 6.51
C VAL A 110 -6.99 -10.85 6.90
N VAL A 111 -5.93 -10.09 7.19
CA VAL A 111 -6.03 -8.63 7.34
C VAL A 111 -5.87 -8.03 5.96
N ALA A 112 -6.87 -7.30 5.48
CA ALA A 112 -6.86 -6.74 4.13
C ALA A 112 -7.31 -5.28 4.11
N GLY A 113 -6.67 -4.48 3.26
CA GLY A 113 -7.02 -3.08 3.09
C GLY A 113 -6.06 -2.35 2.17
N GLY A 114 -5.85 -1.07 2.43
CA GLY A 114 -4.88 -0.28 1.69
C GLY A 114 -4.39 0.90 2.52
N VAL A 115 -3.29 1.47 2.06
CA VAL A 115 -2.65 2.61 2.69
C VAL A 115 -2.06 3.52 1.63
N GLU A 116 -2.01 4.81 1.93
CA GLU A 116 -1.39 5.79 1.07
C GLU A 116 -0.89 6.99 1.88
N SER A 117 0.27 7.53 1.51
CA SER A 117 0.73 8.85 1.96
C SER A 117 1.28 9.64 0.79
N MET A 118 0.38 10.33 0.08
CA MET A 118 0.78 11.19 -1.04
C MET A 118 1.75 12.30 -0.59
N SER A 119 1.58 12.83 0.63
CA SER A 119 2.46 13.86 1.19
C SER A 119 3.90 13.38 1.40
N ASN A 120 4.13 12.07 1.49
CA ASN A 120 5.46 11.47 1.63
C ASN A 120 5.98 10.80 0.36
N ALA A 121 5.27 10.92 -0.76
CA ALA A 121 5.76 10.43 -2.04
C ALA A 121 7.05 11.18 -2.41
N GLU A 122 8.11 10.43 -2.71
CA GLU A 122 9.42 11.01 -2.94
C GLU A 122 9.55 11.59 -4.35
N PHE A 123 10.44 12.58 -4.47
CA PHE A 123 11.00 12.93 -5.75
C PHE A 123 12.16 11.99 -6.09
N TYR A 124 12.32 11.63 -7.37
CA TYR A 124 13.38 10.71 -7.81
C TYR A 124 14.00 11.10 -9.16
N VAL A 125 15.16 10.51 -9.46
CA VAL A 125 15.92 10.71 -10.71
C VAL A 125 16.25 9.35 -11.31
N ASN A 126 15.97 9.14 -12.60
CA ASN A 126 16.21 7.86 -13.28
C ASN A 126 17.64 7.74 -13.82
N GLU A 127 18.20 8.86 -14.28
CA GLU A 127 19.46 8.94 -15.02
C GLU A 127 20.69 8.77 -14.11
N SER A 128 20.53 8.96 -12.79
CA SER A 128 21.64 8.96 -11.84
C SER A 128 22.39 7.64 -11.74
N ARG A 129 21.72 6.48 -11.93
CA ARG A 129 22.36 5.16 -11.72
C ARG A 129 23.49 4.87 -12.71
N TRP A 130 23.34 5.30 -13.95
CA TRP A 130 24.33 5.12 -15.03
C TRP A 130 24.97 6.43 -15.50
N GLY A 131 24.59 7.53 -14.84
CA GLY A 131 25.12 8.87 -15.05
C GLY A 131 24.41 9.64 -16.16
N ALA A 132 24.11 10.91 -15.88
CA ALA A 132 23.75 11.88 -16.91
C ALA A 132 24.94 12.29 -17.81
N ARG A 133 26.16 11.83 -17.46
CA ARG A 133 27.48 12.13 -18.06
C ARG A 133 27.87 13.61 -18.04
N PHE A 134 27.02 14.49 -18.56
CA PHE A 134 27.13 15.94 -18.59
C PHE A 134 25.76 16.54 -18.95
N GLY A 135 25.32 17.60 -18.26
CA GLY A 135 24.04 18.25 -18.50
C GLY A 135 23.10 18.22 -17.30
N SER A 136 21.86 18.66 -17.51
CA SER A 136 20.83 18.72 -16.46
C SER A 136 20.21 17.34 -16.20
N VAL A 137 19.81 17.08 -14.95
CA VAL A 137 18.97 15.94 -14.57
C VAL A 137 17.57 16.41 -14.22
N THR A 138 16.57 15.58 -14.51
CA THR A 138 15.18 15.88 -14.16
C THR A 138 14.82 15.24 -12.83
N LEU A 139 14.34 16.06 -11.89
CA LEU A 139 13.78 15.58 -10.64
C LEU A 139 12.29 15.31 -10.83
N HIS A 140 11.90 14.04 -10.86
CA HIS A 140 10.52 13.61 -11.08
C HIS A 140 9.73 13.58 -9.78
N ASP A 141 8.56 14.21 -9.78
CA ASP A 141 7.52 13.99 -8.76
C ASP A 141 6.86 12.63 -9.00
N ARG A 142 6.93 11.72 -8.03
CA ARG A 142 6.30 10.39 -8.12
C ARG A 142 4.79 10.43 -8.31
N LEU A 143 4.10 11.42 -7.75
CA LEU A 143 2.65 11.53 -7.90
C LEU A 143 2.27 11.83 -9.34
N SER A 144 2.91 12.86 -9.91
CA SER A 144 2.71 13.30 -11.28
C SER A 144 3.21 12.26 -12.27
N ARG A 145 4.45 11.76 -12.09
CA ARG A 145 5.11 10.87 -13.04
C ARG A 145 4.42 9.51 -13.18
N ALA A 146 3.85 8.97 -12.10
CA ALA A 146 3.09 7.71 -12.17
C ALA A 146 1.80 7.84 -12.99
N ARG A 147 1.23 9.04 -13.11
CA ARG A 147 0.05 9.32 -13.95
C ARG A 147 0.43 9.45 -15.41
N GLU A 148 1.52 10.18 -15.70
CA GLU A 148 2.04 10.32 -17.06
C GLU A 148 2.43 8.96 -17.67
N THR A 149 2.98 8.06 -16.86
CA THR A 149 3.57 6.80 -17.33
C THR A 149 2.63 5.59 -17.23
N ILE A 150 1.37 5.77 -16.81
CA ILE A 150 0.44 4.65 -16.63
C ILE A 150 0.01 3.99 -17.94
N SER A 151 0.08 4.71 -19.05
CA SER A 151 -0.36 4.24 -20.36
C SER A 151 0.76 4.41 -21.40
N PRO A 152 0.87 3.48 -22.38
CA PRO A 152 1.78 3.66 -23.50
C PRO A 152 1.44 4.91 -24.33
N GLU A 153 2.37 5.86 -24.37
CA GLU A 153 2.18 7.14 -25.05
C GLU A 153 1.97 6.97 -26.57
N ASP A 154 2.64 6.00 -27.19
CA ASP A 154 2.49 5.68 -28.61
C ASP A 154 1.08 5.24 -29.00
N ARG A 155 0.32 4.70 -28.04
CA ARG A 155 -1.04 4.21 -28.25
C ARG A 155 -2.12 5.16 -27.75
N PHE A 156 -1.87 5.88 -26.65
CA PHE A 156 -2.87 6.69 -25.96
C PHE A 156 -2.56 8.19 -25.94
N GLY A 157 -1.42 8.61 -26.48
CA GLY A 157 -0.92 9.98 -26.41
C GLY A 157 -0.35 10.33 -25.04
N TYR A 158 0.22 11.54 -24.95
CA TYR A 158 0.74 12.07 -23.69
C TYR A 158 -0.43 12.42 -22.75
N ILE A 159 -0.34 11.92 -21.51
CA ILE A 159 -1.29 12.23 -20.43
C ILE A 159 -0.58 13.21 -19.50
N SER A 160 -1.18 14.38 -19.26
CA SER A 160 -0.68 15.33 -18.27
C SER A 160 -0.77 14.72 -16.86
N GLY A 161 0.23 14.99 -16.02
CA GLY A 161 0.21 14.62 -14.61
C GLY A 161 -0.83 15.37 -13.76
N TRP A 162 -1.54 16.35 -14.34
CA TRP A 162 -2.47 17.28 -13.71
C TRP A 162 -3.85 17.23 -14.36
#